data_AF-A0A090SXY7-F1
#
_entry.id   AF-A0A090SXY7-F1
#
_cell.length_a   1.000
_cell.length_b   1.000
_cell.length_c   1.000
_cell.angle_alpha   90.00
_cell.angle_beta   90.00
_cell.angle_gamma   90.00
#
_symmetry.space_group_name_H-M   'P 1'
#
loop_
_entity.id
_entity.type
_entity.pdbx_description
1 polymer ?
#
loop_
_entity_poly.entity_id
_entity_poly.type
_entity_poly.pdbx_seq_one_letter_code
_entity_poly.pdbx_strand_id
1 'polypeptide(L)' 'MEDGKKGTFALRTPHRPNPIGAAVVPIIALKGNVIIVRGLDCLTGTALLDIKPAIYKENNQ' A
#
# COMPACT_ATOMS: atom_id res chain seq x y z
N MET A 1 25.86 -3.01 -22.16
CA MET A 1 24.57 -2.45 -21.70
C MET A 1 24.21 -3.22 -20.45
N GLU A 2 24.13 -2.58 -19.28
CA GLU A 2 23.68 -3.26 -18.06
C GLU A 2 22.26 -3.79 -18.27
N ASP A 3 22.06 -5.09 -18.01
CA ASP A 3 20.75 -5.75 -18.00
C ASP A 3 19.86 -4.96 -17.02
N GLY A 4 18.79 -4.32 -17.51
CA GLY A 4 17.96 -3.34 -16.79
C GLY A 4 17.20 -3.87 -15.57
N LYS A 5 17.58 -5.03 -15.05
CA LYS A 5 17.03 -5.63 -13.83
C LYS A 5 17.48 -4.86 -12.61
N LYS A 6 16.56 -4.67 -11.68
CA LYS A 6 16.81 -4.08 -10.35
C LYS A 6 16.49 -5.13 -9.30
N GLY A 7 17.24 -5.13 -8.19
CA GLY A 7 16.96 -6.02 -7.07
C GLY A 7 15.59 -5.73 -6.45
N THR A 8 14.95 -6.75 -5.88
CA THR A 8 13.60 -6.67 -5.29
C THR A 8 13.42 -5.52 -4.30
N PHE A 9 14.43 -5.24 -3.47
CA PHE A 9 14.37 -4.17 -2.47
C PHE A 9 14.50 -2.76 -3.06
N ALA A 10 15.00 -2.63 -4.30
CA ALA A 10 15.03 -1.37 -5.03
C ALA A 10 13.71 -1.09 -5.77
N LEU A 11 12.71 -1.98 -5.65
CA LEU A 11 11.43 -1.92 -6.37
C LEU A 11 10.23 -2.00 -5.41
N ARG A 12 9.07 -1.60 -5.93
CA ARG A 12 7.75 -1.84 -5.32
C ARG A 12 7.05 -3.06 -5.94
N THR A 13 7.82 -4.05 -6.38
CA THR A 13 7.26 -5.27 -6.98
C THR A 13 6.47 -6.09 -5.94
N PRO A 14 5.34 -6.71 -6.32
CA PRO A 14 4.65 -7.66 -5.46
C PRO A 14 5.46 -8.95 -5.23
N HIS A 15 6.46 -9.24 -6.08
CA HIS A 15 7.37 -10.39 -5.95
C HIS A 15 8.49 -10.12 -4.94
N ARG A 16 8.17 -10.25 -3.64
CA ARG A 16 9.10 -10.04 -2.53
C ARG A 16 9.00 -11.17 -1.50
N PRO A 17 10.06 -11.40 -0.68
CA PRO A 17 10.06 -12.47 0.32
C PRO A 17 8.84 -12.43 1.26
N ASN A 18 8.41 -11.23 1.63
CA ASN A 18 7.17 -10.99 2.38
C ASN A 18 6.24 -10.11 1.52
N PRO A 19 5.22 -10.65 0.82
CA PRO A 19 4.39 -9.94 -0.17
C PRO A 19 3.37 -8.98 0.47
N ILE A 20 3.87 -8.02 1.24
CA ILE A 20 3.09 -7.00 1.93
C ILE A 20 3.12 -5.72 1.09
N GLY A 21 1.95 -5.28 0.64
CA GLY A 21 1.72 -3.98 0.00
C GLY A 21 1.18 -2.96 1.01
N ALA A 22 1.44 -1.69 0.76
CA ALA A 22 0.90 -0.59 1.55
C ALA A 22 0.46 0.54 0.62
N ALA A 23 -0.71 1.11 0.89
CA ALA A 23 -1.25 2.24 0.14
C ALA A 23 -1.81 3.29 1.10
N VAL A 24 -1.63 4.56 0.72
CA VAL A 24 -2.28 5.69 1.39
C VAL A 24 -3.42 6.14 0.50
N VAL A 25 -4.65 6.01 0.97
CA VAL A 25 -5.85 6.28 0.18
C VAL A 25 -6.84 7.15 0.96
N PRO A 26 -7.59 8.03 0.28
CA PRO A 26 -8.66 8.77 0.92
C PRO A 26 -9.82 7.83 1.31
N ILE A 27 -10.39 8.08 2.48
CA ILE A 27 -11.67 7.48 2.89
C ILE A 27 -12.79 8.23 2.18
N ILE A 28 -13.66 7.49 1.50
CA ILE A 28 -14.83 8.01 0.79
C ILE A 28 -16.08 7.93 1.67
N ALA A 29 -16.24 6.82 2.40
CA ALA A 29 -17.35 6.63 3.34
C ALA A 29 -17.02 5.54 4.37
N LEU A 30 -17.72 5.59 5.51
CA LEU A 30 -17.69 4.57 6.56
C LEU A 30 -19.10 4.00 6.73
N LYS A 31 -19.22 2.66 6.75
CA LYS A 31 -20.49 1.94 6.92
C LYS A 31 -20.30 0.77 7.88
N GLY A 32 -20.57 0.98 9.17
CA GLY A 32 -20.32 -0.05 10.19
C GLY A 32 -18.85 -0.45 10.20
N ASN A 33 -18.57 -1.73 9.95
CA ASN A 33 -17.21 -2.27 9.86
C ASN A 33 -16.60 -2.20 8.43
N VAL A 34 -17.24 -1.50 7.50
CA VAL A 34 -16.77 -1.34 6.11
C VAL A 34 -16.23 0.06 5.89
N ILE A 35 -14.99 0.14 5.41
CA ILE A 35 -14.34 1.39 4.96
C ILE A 35 -14.35 1.40 3.44
N ILE A 36 -15.02 2.39 2.84
CA ILE A 36 -15.04 2.58 1.40
C ILE A 36 -13.94 3.57 1.05
N VAL A 37 -12.99 3.15 0.22
CA VAL A 37 -11.81 3.93 -0.19
C VAL A 37 -11.70 3.99 -1.71
N ARG A 38 -10.85 4.87 -2.23
CA ARG A 38 -10.50 4.94 -3.66
C ARG A 38 -8.99 4.94 -3.85
N GLY A 39 -8.50 4.16 -4.80
CA GLY A 39 -7.08 4.14 -5.17
C GLY A 39 -6.27 2.95 -4.63
N LEU A 40 -6.92 1.89 -4.15
CA LEU A 40 -6.25 0.62 -3.90
C LEU A 40 -5.92 -0.06 -5.24
N ASP A 41 -4.75 -0.69 -5.30
CA ASP A 41 -4.21 -1.44 -6.45
C ASP A 41 -4.14 -2.96 -6.19
N CYS A 42 -4.91 -3.44 -5.21
CA CYS A 42 -5.01 -4.85 -4.87
C CYS A 42 -6.21 -5.54 -5.54
N LEU A 43 -6.10 -6.85 -5.78
CA LEU A 43 -7.20 -7.66 -6.28
C LEU A 43 -8.32 -7.80 -5.24
N THR A 44 -9.55 -8.02 -5.70
CA THR A 44 -10.68 -8.36 -4.82
C THR A 44 -10.35 -9.62 -4.00
N GLY A 45 -10.62 -9.57 -2.69
CA GLY A 45 -10.32 -10.68 -1.77
C GLY A 45 -8.89 -10.71 -1.24
N THR A 46 -8.02 -9.77 -1.64
CA THR A 46 -6.70 -9.60 -1.01
C THR A 46 -6.86 -9.40 0.50
N ALA A 47 -6.13 -10.19 1.29
CA ALA A 47 -6.22 -10.13 2.74
C ALA A 47 -5.72 -8.79 3.29
N LEU A 48 -6.52 -8.17 4.15
CA LEU A 48 -6.11 -6.99 4.90
C LEU A 48 -5.31 -7.41 6.13
N LEU A 49 -4.11 -6.85 6.31
CA LEU A 49 -3.26 -7.11 7.46
C LEU A 49 -3.39 -6.04 8.54
N ASP A 50 -3.47 -4.76 8.14
CA ASP A 50 -3.37 -3.63 9.07
C ASP A 50 -3.93 -2.34 8.45
N ILE A 51 -4.38 -1.40 9.30
CA ILE A 51 -4.83 -0.06 8.93
C ILE A 51 -4.19 0.93 9.90
N LYS A 52 -3.59 2.01 9.36
CA LYS A 52 -3.01 3.10 10.15
C LYS A 52 -3.46 4.47 9.64
N PRO A 53 -3.57 5.49 10.52
CA PRO A 53 -3.74 6.87 10.08
C PRO A 53 -2.60 7.29 9.15
N ALA A 54 -2.93 7.93 8.02
CA ALA A 54 -1.94 8.43 7.09
C ALA A 54 -1.20 9.63 7.68
N ILE A 55 0.14 9.61 7.61
CA ILE A 55 1.00 10.70 8.05
C ILE A 55 1.48 11.43 6.80
N TYR A 56 1.02 12.67 6.59
CA TYR A 56 1.37 13.49 5.42
C TYR A 56 2.50 14.49 5.69
N LYS A 57 2.96 14.59 6.94
CA LYS A 57 4.09 15.42 7.38
C LYS A 57 4.93 14.62 8.37
N GLU A 58 6.21 14.43 8.09
CA GLU A 58 7.18 14.29 9.17
C GLU A 58 7.29 15.68 9.80
N ASN A 59 6.94 15.79 11.08
CA ASN A 59 7.07 17.05 11.80
C ASN A 59 8.56 17.43 11.85
N ASN A 60 8.99 18.33 10.97
CA ASN A 60 10.17 19.18 11.21
C ASN A 60 9.71 20.45 11.94
N GLN A 61 9.29 20.27 13.20
CA GLN A 61 9.50 21.28 14.24
C GLN A 61 10.60 20.76 15.15
#